data_AF-A0A9D2LSE6-F1
#
_entry.id   AF-A0A9D2LSE6-F1
#
_cell.length_a   1.000
_cell.length_b   1.000
_cell.length_c   1.000
_cell.angle_alpha   90.00
_cell.angle_beta   90.00
_cell.angle_gamma   90.00
#
_symmetry.space_group_name_H-M   'P 1'
#
loop_
_entity.id
_entity.type
_entity.pdbx_description
1 polymer ?
#
loop_
_entity_poly.entity_id
_entity_poly.type
_entity_poly.pdbx_seq_one_letter_code
_entity_poly.pdbx_strand_id
1 'polypeptide(L)'
;MSEIKLLSCPFCGGRAEIQLTDNGGEWKGKDYLKNPVNGIGYVITHPSVPKCPIAASGERVGRWIYESEEAAAKMWNRRAGFNE
;
A
#
# COMPACT_ATOMS: atom_id res chain seq x y z
N MET A 1 -0.88 -7.08 17.29
CA MET A 1 -0.42 -6.63 15.96
C MET A 1 -0.74 -5.15 15.89
N SER A 2 0.28 -4.30 15.85
CA SER A 2 0.10 -2.85 15.81
C SER A 2 -0.65 -2.48 14.54
N GLU A 3 -1.86 -1.93 14.67
CA GLU A 3 -2.61 -1.44 13.51
C GLU A 3 -1.86 -0.24 12.93
N ILE A 4 -1.17 -0.46 11.81
CA ILE A 4 -0.46 0.61 11.12
C ILE A 4 -1.50 1.58 10.54
N LYS A 5 -1.53 2.79 11.08
CA LYS A 5 -2.50 3.81 10.70
C LYS A 5 -2.03 4.59 9.47
N LEU A 6 -2.75 4.41 8.37
CA LEU A 6 -2.54 5.16 7.14
C LEU A 6 -3.47 6.37 7.10
N LEU A 7 -2.94 7.51 6.65
CA LEU A 7 -3.76 8.66 6.32
C LEU A 7 -4.60 8.39 5.07
N SER A 8 -5.71 9.10 4.94
CA SER A 8 -6.49 9.09 3.70
C SER A 8 -5.66 9.60 2.53
N CYS A 9 -6.02 9.14 1.33
CA CYS A 9 -5.40 9.60 0.09
C CYS A 9 -5.49 11.12 -0.04
N PRO A 10 -4.37 11.83 -0.20
CA PRO A 10 -4.38 13.28 -0.34
C PRO A 10 -5.01 13.75 -1.66
N PHE A 11 -5.13 12.86 -2.66
CA PHE A 11 -5.69 13.20 -3.97
C PHE A 11 -7.20 13.03 -4.06
N CYS A 12 -7.76 12.00 -3.41
CA CYS A 12 -9.18 11.67 -3.54
C CYS A 12 -9.91 11.50 -2.20
N GLY A 13 -9.21 11.61 -1.06
CA GLY A 13 -9.76 11.37 0.27
C GLY A 13 -10.07 9.91 0.59
N GLY A 14 -9.76 8.98 -0.32
CA GLY A 14 -10.04 7.54 -0.16
C GLY A 14 -9.23 6.90 0.96
N ARG A 15 -9.75 5.84 1.58
CA ARG A 15 -9.06 5.10 2.64
C ARG A 15 -7.90 4.29 2.06
N ALA A 16 -6.67 4.63 2.42
CA ALA A 16 -5.49 3.86 2.04
C ALA A 16 -5.39 2.56 2.85
N GLU A 17 -4.90 1.50 2.20
CA GLU A 17 -4.73 0.16 2.73
C GLU A 17 -3.35 -0.38 2.29
N ILE A 18 -2.68 -1.13 3.16
CA ILE A 18 -1.47 -1.87 2.79
C ILE A 18 -1.90 -3.26 2.29
N GLN A 19 -1.48 -3.58 1.08
CA GLN A 19 -1.66 -4.90 0.48
C GLN A 19 -0.31 -5.64 0.47
N LEU A 20 -0.32 -6.88 0.97
CA LEU A 20 0.83 -7.77 0.87
C LEU A 20 0.99 -8.24 -0.58
N THR A 21 2.23 -8.21 -1.04
CA THR A 21 2.67 -8.61 -2.37
C THR A 21 4.01 -9.36 -2.28
N ASP A 22 4.45 -9.93 -3.38
CA ASP A 22 5.86 -10.31 -3.53
C ASP A 22 6.68 -9.16 -4.16
N ASN A 23 7.97 -9.37 -4.37
CA ASN A 23 8.87 -8.36 -4.93
C ASN A 23 8.57 -8.02 -6.40
N GLY A 24 7.76 -8.85 -7.09
CA GLY A 24 7.20 -8.60 -8.41
C GLY A 24 5.87 -7.83 -8.40
N GLY A 25 5.30 -7.57 -7.23
CA GLY A 25 4.06 -6.82 -7.09
C GLY A 25 2.78 -7.65 -7.30
N GLU A 26 2.87 -8.98 -7.37
CA GLU A 26 1.66 -9.80 -7.38
C GLU A 26 1.06 -9.85 -5.98
N TRP A 27 -0.26 -9.84 -5.89
CA TRP A 27 -0.93 -9.88 -4.59
C TRP A 27 -0.74 -11.23 -3.94
N LYS A 28 -0.37 -11.19 -2.66
CA LYS A 28 -0.19 -12.39 -1.85
C LYS A 28 -1.06 -12.30 -0.60
N GLY A 29 -1.61 -13.43 -0.21
CA GLY A 29 -2.34 -13.57 1.05
C GLY A 29 -1.38 -13.69 2.23
N LYS A 30 -1.90 -13.56 3.46
CA LYS A 30 -1.11 -13.67 4.71
C LYS A 30 -0.32 -14.98 4.83
N ASP A 31 -0.78 -16.05 4.18
CA ASP A 31 -0.10 -17.34 4.18
C ASP A 31 1.28 -17.29 3.50
N TYR A 32 1.47 -16.37 2.55
CA TYR A 32 2.74 -16.18 1.85
C TYR A 32 3.89 -15.76 2.78
N LEU A 33 3.57 -15.12 3.92
CA LEU A 33 4.57 -14.79 4.95
C LEU A 33 5.22 -16.03 5.56
N LYS A 34 4.61 -17.22 5.43
CA LYS A 34 5.17 -18.48 5.94
C LYS A 34 6.27 -19.02 5.04
N ASN A 35 6.21 -18.77 3.73
CA ASN A 35 7.20 -19.23 2.76
C ASN A 35 7.32 -18.27 1.56
N PRO A 36 8.03 -17.14 1.71
CA PRO A 36 8.14 -16.14 0.67
C PRO A 36 9.16 -16.55 -0.40
N VAL A 37 8.68 -17.21 -1.45
CA VAL A 37 9.53 -17.72 -2.55
C VAL A 37 10.18 -16.60 -3.37
N ASN A 38 9.50 -15.46 -3.53
CA ASN A 38 9.93 -14.32 -4.35
C ASN A 38 10.10 -13.04 -3.52
N GLY A 39 10.52 -13.18 -2.26
CA GLY A 39 10.62 -12.07 -1.31
C GLY A 39 9.25 -11.53 -0.87
N ILE A 40 9.26 -10.63 0.10
CA ILE A 40 8.07 -10.00 0.67
C ILE A 40 8.07 -8.53 0.24
N GLY A 41 6.93 -8.07 -0.27
CA GLY A 41 6.72 -6.69 -0.65
C GLY A 41 5.39 -6.18 -0.11
N TYR A 42 5.31 -4.89 0.17
CA TYR A 42 4.07 -4.24 0.59
C TYR A 42 3.77 -3.09 -0.34
N VAL A 43 2.53 -2.94 -0.76
CA VAL A 43 2.11 -1.84 -1.61
C VAL A 43 0.96 -1.09 -0.96
N ILE A 44 0.91 0.23 -1.19
CA ILE A 44 -0.23 1.05 -0.78
C ILE A 44 -1.27 1.01 -1.90
N THR A 45 -2.48 0.60 -1.55
CA THR A 45 -3.64 0.60 -2.45
C THR A 45 -4.82 1.29 -1.79
N HIS A 46 -5.87 1.58 -2.55
CA HIS A 46 -7.18 1.92 -2.00
C HIS A 46 -8.26 1.53 -3.03
N PRO A 47 -9.52 1.30 -2.61
CA PRO A 47 -10.61 1.06 -3.54
C PRO A 47 -10.71 2.20 -4.56
N SER A 48 -10.86 1.84 -5.84
CA SER A 48 -10.81 2.80 -6.94
C SER A 48 -11.87 3.88 -6.74
N VAL A 49 -11.39 5.11 -6.57
CA VAL A 49 -12.23 6.30 -6.55
C VAL A 49 -12.03 6.97 -7.90
N PRO A 50 -13.10 7.28 -8.66
CA PRO A 50 -12.96 7.97 -9.93
C PRO A 50 -12.14 9.25 -9.70
N LYS A 51 -11.12 9.46 -10.56
CA LYS A 51 -10.17 10.60 -10.56
C LYS A 51 -8.96 10.50 -9.63
N CYS A 52 -8.70 9.37 -8.96
CA CYS A 52 -7.49 9.25 -8.15
C CYS A 52 -6.24 8.84 -8.98
N PRO A 53 -5.16 9.64 -9.06
CA PRO A 53 -3.98 9.34 -9.89
C PRO A 53 -3.15 8.14 -9.44
N ILE A 54 -3.41 7.62 -8.24
CA ILE A 54 -2.74 6.43 -7.67
C ILE A 54 -3.60 5.16 -7.74
N ALA A 55 -4.89 5.27 -8.03
CA ALA A 55 -5.79 4.15 -8.32
C ALA A 55 -6.45 4.33 -9.71
N ALA A 56 -5.74 5.04 -10.59
CA ALA A 56 -6.19 5.43 -11.92
C ALA A 56 -6.07 4.24 -12.88
N SER A 57 -7.03 3.33 -12.81
CA SER A 57 -7.50 2.42 -13.89
C SER A 57 -8.52 1.40 -13.36
N GLY A 58 -9.27 1.70 -12.28
CA GLY A 58 -10.19 0.72 -11.68
C GLY A 58 -9.49 -0.39 -10.89
N GLU A 59 -8.16 -0.50 -11.00
CA GLU A 59 -7.34 -1.51 -10.34
C GLU A 59 -6.68 -0.95 -9.07
N ARG A 60 -6.56 -1.79 -8.04
CA ARG A 60 -5.80 -1.50 -6.81
C ARG A 60 -4.30 -1.63 -7.12
N VAL A 61 -3.76 -0.66 -7.85
CA VAL A 61 -2.36 -0.67 -8.27
C VAL A 61 -1.47 -0.05 -7.20
N GLY A 62 -0.47 -0.80 -6.76
CA GLY A 62 0.64 -0.30 -5.97
C GLY A 62 1.72 0.28 -6.87
N ARG A 63 2.08 1.57 -6.73
CA ARG A 63 3.15 2.16 -7.56
C ARG A 63 4.56 1.83 -7.08
N TRP A 64 4.70 1.53 -5.80
CA TRP A 64 5.98 1.27 -5.14
C TRP A 64 5.81 0.07 -4.21
N ILE A 65 6.77 -0.85 -4.29
CA ILE A 65 6.88 -2.00 -3.40
C ILE A 65 7.82 -1.59 -2.26
N TYR A 66 7.35 -1.71 -1.04
CA TYR A 66 8.07 -1.42 0.19
C TYR A 66 8.50 -2.72 0.86
N GLU A 67 9.63 -2.67 1.55
CA GLU A 67 10.18 -3.80 2.31
C GLU A 67 9.38 -4.15 3.57
N SER A 68 8.55 -3.25 4.08
CA SER A 68 7.77 -3.44 5.30
C SER A 68 6.50 -2.59 5.33
N GLU A 69 5.50 -3.02 6.09
CA GLU A 69 4.26 -2.26 6.33
C GLU A 69 4.55 -0.87 6.94
N GLU A 70 5.53 -0.79 7.85
CA GLU A 70 5.97 0.45 8.50
C GLU A 70 6.60 1.43 7.51
N ALA A 71 7.47 0.94 6.62
CA ALA A 71 8.10 1.75 5.58
C ALA A 71 7.04 2.29 4.60
N ALA A 72 6.09 1.44 4.22
CA ALA A 72 4.97 1.81 3.37
C ALA A 72 4.14 2.95 4.01
N ALA A 73 3.79 2.80 5.29
CA ALA A 73 2.99 3.79 6.01
C ALA A 73 3.74 5.09 6.27
N LYS A 74 5.01 5.03 6.65
CA LYS A 74 5.84 6.23 6.86
C LYS A 74 5.95 7.05 5.58
N MET A 75 6.26 6.38 4.46
CA MET A 75 6.36 7.04 3.16
C MET A 75 5.01 7.59 2.69
N TRP A 76 3.93 6.84 2.91
CA TRP A 76 2.59 7.27 2.57
C TRP A 76 2.12 8.48 3.38
N ASN A 77 2.23 8.42 4.70
CA ASN A 77 1.80 9.50 5.60
C ASN A 77 2.61 10.77 5.31
N ARG A 78 3.92 10.66 5.07
CA ARG A 78 4.75 11.78 4.63
C ARG A 78 4.24 12.41 3.33
N ARG A 79 3.85 11.59 2.34
CA ARG A 79 3.26 12.09 1.06
C ARG A 79 1.89 12.73 1.26
N ALA A 80 1.09 12.22 2.19
CA ALA A 80 -0.22 12.76 2.52
C ALA A 80 -0.15 14.09 3.30
N GLY A 81 1.05 14.63 3.55
CA GLY A 81 1.24 15.87 4.27
C GLY A 81 1.31 15.70 5.78
N PHE A 82 1.62 14.49 6.28
CA PHE A 82 2.03 14.33 7.67
C PHE A 82 3.39 14.99 7.86
N ASN A 83 3.37 16.21 8.41
CA ASN A 83 4.55 16.86 8.95
C ASN A 83 4.69 16.38 10.39
N GLU A 84 5.76 15.60 10.64
CA GLU A 84 6.21 15.25 12.00
C GLU A 84 6.92 16.46 12.64
#